data_AF-A0A0A3JE89-F1
#
_entry.id   AF-A0A0A3JE89-F1
#
_cell.length_a   1.000
_cell.length_b   1.000
_cell.length_c   1.000
_cell.angle_alpha   90.00
_cell.angle_beta   90.00
_cell.angle_gamma   90.00
#
_symmetry.space_group_name_H-M   'P 1'
#
loop_
_entity.id
_entity.type
_entity.pdbx_description
1 polymer ?
#
loop_
_entity_poly.entity_id
_entity_poly.type
_entity_poly.pdbx_seq_one_letter_code
_entity_poly.pdbx_strand_id
1 'polypeptide(L)'
;MFKISYKIFENENVEEMELNGADGYFQFKIDNETYGIFIPENIDEFSVSIYWWLYYLLKAILMLKTESYTLISDIEKPKIWIELKKEKNIVKISKVTADKPEGSGAIEMKEMPNLIYQYWKDKQVSYGDLKTEAVNKTKLYIEELRVLNNKDNKDILNLENLILEIEK
;
A
#
# COMPACT_ATOMS: atom_id res chain seq x y z
N MET A 1 -5.38 6.69 14.33
CA MET A 1 -4.79 7.53 13.25
C MET A 1 -3.95 6.64 12.33
N PHE A 2 -4.12 6.75 11.01
CA PHE A 2 -3.35 6.00 10.00
C PHE A 2 -2.12 6.83 9.58
N LYS A 3 -0.94 6.22 9.50
CA LYS A 3 0.29 6.89 9.06
C LYS A 3 1.15 5.97 8.22
N ILE A 4 1.67 6.44 7.09
CA ILE A 4 2.63 5.72 6.25
C ILE A 4 4.02 6.34 6.43
N SER A 5 5.03 5.49 6.51
CA SER A 5 6.45 5.86 6.50
C SER A 5 7.16 4.95 5.51
N TYR A 6 8.00 5.52 4.65
CA TYR A 6 8.81 4.78 3.71
C TYR A 6 10.17 5.44 3.55
N LYS A 7 11.12 4.68 3.00
CA LYS A 7 12.44 5.15 2.62
C LYS A 7 12.86 4.42 1.35
N ILE A 8 13.05 5.15 0.27
CA ILE A 8 13.46 4.60 -1.02
C ILE A 8 14.91 4.17 -0.99
N PHE A 9 15.22 3.07 -1.67
CA PHE A 9 16.59 2.67 -1.97
C PHE A 9 16.91 3.04 -3.41
N GLU A 10 17.97 3.82 -3.58
CA GLU A 10 18.44 4.28 -4.87
C GLU A 10 19.43 3.26 -5.43
N ASN A 11 19.23 2.87 -6.67
CA ASN A 11 20.14 2.00 -7.39
C ASN A 11 20.93 2.86 -8.40
N GLU A 12 22.26 2.77 -8.37
CA GLU A 12 23.12 3.57 -9.26
C GLU A 12 23.07 3.08 -10.74
N ASN A 13 22.63 1.84 -10.97
CA ASN A 13 22.61 1.19 -12.29
C ASN A 13 21.23 0.62 -12.62
N VAL A 14 20.21 1.48 -12.73
CA VAL A 14 18.86 1.08 -13.14
C VAL A 14 18.72 1.19 -14.66
N GLU A 15 18.16 0.17 -15.29
CA GLU A 15 17.85 0.24 -16.72
C GLU A 15 16.86 1.36 -17.00
N GLU A 16 16.95 2.03 -18.16
CA GLU A 16 16.13 3.21 -18.48
C GLU A 16 14.61 2.97 -18.39
N MET A 17 14.17 1.71 -18.49
CA MET A 17 12.76 1.30 -18.40
C MET A 17 12.33 0.81 -17.01
N GLU A 18 13.26 0.65 -16.08
CA GLU A 18 12.99 0.25 -14.70
C GLU A 18 12.73 1.47 -13.81
N LEU A 19 12.04 1.25 -12.68
CA LEU A 19 11.71 2.32 -11.75
C LEU A 19 12.77 2.37 -10.64
N ASN A 20 13.68 3.34 -10.69
CA ASN A 20 14.61 3.61 -9.61
C ASN A 20 13.86 4.16 -8.39
N GLY A 21 14.17 3.66 -7.19
CA GLY A 21 13.42 3.99 -5.97
C GLY A 21 12.13 3.18 -5.78
N ALA A 22 11.86 2.16 -6.61
CA ALA A 22 10.69 1.28 -6.47
C ALA A 22 10.66 0.50 -5.14
N ASP A 23 11.84 0.15 -4.64
CA ASP A 23 12.03 -0.69 -3.47
C ASP A 23 12.63 0.09 -2.31
N GLY A 24 12.41 -0.41 -1.11
CA GLY A 24 13.02 0.09 0.11
C GLY A 24 12.24 -0.31 1.34
N TYR A 25 12.23 0.56 2.35
CA TYR A 25 11.43 0.35 3.55
C TYR A 25 10.02 0.90 3.36
N PHE A 26 9.01 0.13 3.78
CA PHE A 26 7.62 0.55 3.84
C PHE A 26 6.97 0.08 5.13
N GLN A 27 6.31 1.00 5.81
CA GLN A 27 5.52 0.74 7.00
C GLN A 27 4.25 1.59 7.00
N PHE A 28 3.16 1.02 7.48
CA PHE A 28 2.06 1.82 8.01
C PHE A 28 1.79 1.51 9.47
N LYS A 29 1.25 2.50 10.17
CA LYS A 29 0.88 2.45 11.58
C LYS A 29 -0.59 2.80 11.76
N ILE A 30 -1.29 2.02 12.58
CA ILE A 30 -2.67 2.25 12.97
C ILE A 30 -2.75 2.18 14.49
N ASP A 31 -2.95 3.34 15.11
CA ASP A 31 -2.90 3.51 16.57
C ASP A 31 -1.55 3.02 17.14
N ASN A 32 -1.52 1.88 17.83
CA ASN A 32 -0.31 1.28 18.39
C ASN A 32 0.22 0.09 17.60
N GLU A 33 -0.45 -0.30 16.52
CA GLU A 33 -0.04 -1.42 15.68
C GLU A 33 0.73 -0.94 14.45
N THR A 34 1.68 -1.75 14.01
CA THR A 34 2.46 -1.49 12.80
C THR A 34 2.38 -2.67 11.84
N TYR A 35 2.52 -2.35 10.55
CA TYR A 35 2.71 -3.30 9.48
C TYR A 35 3.89 -2.89 8.62
N GLY A 36 4.76 -3.82 8.27
CA GLY A 36 5.99 -3.52 7.54
C GLY A 36 7.10 -3.00 8.45
N ILE A 37 8.19 -2.57 7.83
CA ILE A 37 9.43 -2.18 8.50
C ILE A 37 9.85 -0.81 7.99
N PHE A 38 10.24 0.07 8.91
CA PHE A 38 10.84 1.35 8.62
C PHE A 38 12.06 1.52 9.52
N ILE A 39 13.24 1.64 8.92
CA ILE A 39 14.51 1.86 9.60
C ILE A 39 15.08 3.19 9.08
N PRO A 40 15.23 4.21 9.94
CA PRO A 40 15.77 5.50 9.50
C PRO A 40 17.25 5.42 9.13
N GLU A 41 18.01 4.51 9.75
CA GLU A 41 19.42 4.27 9.48
C GLU A 41 19.67 3.78 8.04
N ASN A 42 20.85 4.05 7.50
CA ASN A 42 21.29 3.54 6.19
C ASN A 42 21.85 2.12 6.34
N ILE A 43 20.96 1.19 6.67
CA ILE A 43 21.25 -0.24 6.74
C ILE A 43 20.40 -0.87 5.64
N ASP A 44 20.98 -1.73 4.81
CA ASP A 44 20.28 -2.48 3.76
C ASP A 44 20.27 -3.97 4.14
N GLU A 45 19.29 -4.35 4.95
CA GLU A 45 19.10 -5.75 5.38
C GLU A 45 17.85 -6.38 4.74
N PHE A 46 16.87 -5.57 4.32
CA PHE A 46 15.60 -6.01 3.77
C PHE A 46 14.92 -4.89 2.97
N SER A 47 14.22 -5.22 1.89
CA SER A 47 13.41 -4.28 1.12
C SER A 47 12.07 -4.91 0.69
N VAL A 48 11.09 -4.05 0.44
CA VAL A 48 9.79 -4.38 -0.17
C VAL A 48 9.50 -3.38 -1.28
N SER A 49 8.55 -3.71 -2.15
CA SER A 49 8.16 -2.77 -3.20
C SER A 49 7.24 -1.67 -2.66
N ILE A 50 7.81 -0.49 -2.41
CA ILE A 50 7.08 0.72 -1.99
C ILE A 50 6.03 1.07 -3.05
N TYR A 51 6.41 0.96 -4.32
CA TYR A 51 5.53 1.21 -5.45
C TYR A 51 4.24 0.38 -5.34
N TRP A 52 4.35 -0.94 -5.22
CA TRP A 52 3.17 -1.80 -5.20
C TRP A 52 2.33 -1.61 -3.94
N TRP A 53 2.96 -1.36 -2.79
CA TRP A 53 2.23 -1.03 -1.56
C TRP A 53 1.36 0.22 -1.71
N LEU A 54 1.92 1.31 -2.24
CA LEU A 54 1.18 2.55 -2.47
C LEU A 54 0.11 2.35 -3.55
N TYR A 55 0.47 1.71 -4.67
CA TYR A 55 -0.46 1.44 -5.77
C TYR A 55 -1.68 0.64 -5.28
N TYR A 56 -1.46 -0.46 -4.55
CA TYR A 56 -2.56 -1.30 -4.09
C TYR A 56 -3.39 -0.63 -3.00
N LEU A 57 -2.77 0.18 -2.13
CA LEU A 57 -3.51 0.95 -1.15
C LEU A 57 -4.43 1.99 -1.82
N LEU A 58 -3.93 2.70 -2.83
CA LEU A 58 -4.76 3.64 -3.61
C LEU A 58 -5.90 2.91 -4.34
N LYS A 59 -5.63 1.78 -4.99
CA LYS A 59 -6.68 0.97 -5.63
C LYS A 59 -7.73 0.48 -4.63
N ALA A 60 -7.32 0.00 -3.46
CA ALA A 60 -8.23 -0.41 -2.40
C ALA A 60 -9.10 0.77 -1.91
N ILE A 61 -8.51 1.94 -1.71
CA ILE A 61 -9.25 3.17 -1.36
C ILE A 61 -10.27 3.52 -2.44
N LEU A 62 -9.89 3.43 -3.72
CA LEU A 62 -10.80 3.68 -4.83
C LEU A 62 -11.97 2.69 -4.84
N MET A 63 -11.73 1.39 -4.64
CA MET A 63 -12.77 0.37 -4.55
C MET A 63 -13.72 0.63 -3.37
N LEU A 64 -13.19 1.05 -2.22
CA LEU A 64 -13.97 1.41 -1.05
C LEU A 64 -14.90 2.63 -1.26
N LYS A 65 -14.80 3.37 -2.38
CA LYS A 65 -15.82 4.37 -2.74
C LYS A 65 -17.19 3.70 -2.98
N THR A 66 -17.22 2.55 -3.64
CA THR A 66 -18.45 1.85 -4.03
C THR A 66 -18.67 0.56 -3.25
N GLU A 67 -17.59 -0.10 -2.82
CA GLU A 67 -17.62 -1.36 -2.09
C GLU A 67 -17.46 -1.15 -0.58
N SER A 68 -17.92 -2.12 0.20
CA SER A 68 -17.75 -2.15 1.67
C SER A 68 -16.57 -2.99 2.13
N TYR A 69 -15.90 -3.70 1.22
CA TYR A 69 -14.89 -4.70 1.55
C TYR A 69 -13.77 -4.72 0.51
N THR A 70 -12.52 -4.82 0.97
CA THR A 70 -11.38 -5.16 0.13
C THR A 70 -10.26 -5.81 0.93
N LEU A 71 -9.46 -6.65 0.28
CA LEU A 71 -8.26 -7.29 0.79
C LEU A 71 -7.07 -6.88 -0.07
N ILE A 72 -5.94 -6.57 0.56
CA ILE A 72 -4.66 -6.33 -0.09
C ILE A 72 -3.70 -7.47 0.29
N SER A 73 -3.17 -8.17 -0.70
CA SER A 73 -2.14 -9.20 -0.52
C SER A 73 -0.82 -8.52 -0.20
N ASP A 74 -0.11 -9.00 0.81
CA ASP A 74 1.33 -8.78 0.88
C ASP A 74 1.99 -9.64 -0.23
N ILE A 75 2.74 -9.01 -1.13
CA ILE A 75 3.34 -9.69 -2.29
C ILE A 75 4.52 -10.54 -1.83
N GLU A 76 5.24 -10.07 -0.82
CA GLU A 76 6.40 -10.71 -0.23
C GLU A 76 6.01 -11.84 0.74
N LYS A 77 4.77 -11.83 1.26
CA LYS A 77 4.22 -12.81 2.19
C LYS A 77 2.86 -13.32 1.69
N PRO A 78 2.83 -14.34 0.81
CA PRO A 78 1.63 -14.77 0.08
C PRO A 78 0.41 -15.16 0.91
N LYS A 79 0.59 -15.44 2.22
CA LYS A 79 -0.50 -15.79 3.14
C LYS A 79 -1.00 -14.61 3.97
N ILE A 80 -0.33 -13.46 3.93
CA ILE A 80 -0.69 -12.29 4.72
C ILE A 80 -1.53 -11.35 3.87
N TRP A 81 -2.62 -10.88 4.47
CA TRP A 81 -3.52 -9.92 3.86
C TRP A 81 -3.81 -8.76 4.81
N ILE A 82 -4.02 -7.58 4.24
CA ILE A 82 -4.61 -6.44 4.93
C ILE A 82 -6.06 -6.36 4.51
N GLU A 83 -6.96 -6.62 5.45
CA GLU A 83 -8.40 -6.51 5.26
C GLU A 83 -8.88 -5.10 5.58
N LEU A 84 -9.70 -4.53 4.71
CA LEU A 84 -10.37 -3.25 4.91
C LEU A 84 -11.89 -3.45 4.78
N LYS A 85 -12.62 -3.12 5.84
CA LYS A 85 -14.08 -3.12 5.90
C LYS A 85 -14.59 -1.71 6.14
N LYS A 86 -15.33 -1.13 5.19
CA LYS A 86 -15.87 0.22 5.29
C LYS A 86 -17.34 0.21 5.66
N GLU A 87 -17.66 0.95 6.71
CA GLU A 87 -19.03 1.26 7.14
C GLU A 87 -19.16 2.79 7.27
N LYS A 88 -19.93 3.40 6.35
CA LYS A 88 -20.03 4.87 6.22
C LYS A 88 -18.63 5.50 6.06
N ASN A 89 -18.20 6.33 7.02
CA ASN A 89 -16.90 6.99 7.03
C ASN A 89 -15.86 6.25 7.90
N ILE A 90 -16.18 5.08 8.46
CA ILE A 90 -15.25 4.31 9.29
C ILE A 90 -14.72 3.15 8.45
N VAL A 91 -13.40 2.98 8.43
CA VAL A 91 -12.74 1.81 7.86
C VAL A 91 -12.12 1.01 9.01
N LYS A 92 -12.54 -0.23 9.15
CA LYS A 92 -11.93 -1.24 10.02
C LYS A 92 -10.83 -1.93 9.22
N ILE A 93 -9.62 -1.95 9.77
CA ILE A 93 -8.45 -2.54 9.14
C ILE A 93 -7.95 -3.68 10.03
N SER A 94 -7.69 -4.83 9.42
CA SER A 94 -7.21 -6.03 10.10
C SER A 94 -6.02 -6.64 9.35
N LYS A 95 -5.08 -7.22 10.08
CA LYS A 95 -4.07 -8.11 9.51
C LYS A 95 -4.55 -9.54 9.67
N VAL A 96 -4.69 -10.24 8.57
CA VAL A 96 -5.30 -11.58 8.53
C VAL A 96 -4.41 -12.54 7.75
N THR A 97 -4.67 -13.82 7.91
CA THR A 97 -4.06 -14.86 7.07
C THR A 97 -5.10 -15.65 6.34
N ALA A 98 -4.84 -15.95 5.09
CA ALA A 98 -5.63 -16.86 4.28
C ALA A 98 -4.74 -17.46 3.20
N ASP A 99 -5.02 -18.69 2.79
CA ASP A 99 -4.38 -19.24 1.60
C ASP A 99 -4.88 -18.46 0.38
N LYS A 100 -3.96 -18.09 -0.52
CA LYS A 100 -4.27 -17.39 -1.76
C LYS A 100 -4.75 -18.40 -2.80
N PRO A 101 -6.03 -18.39 -3.20
CA PRO A 101 -6.52 -19.28 -4.24
C PRO A 101 -5.81 -19.03 -5.57
N GLU A 102 -5.72 -20.05 -6.41
CA GLU A 102 -5.23 -19.90 -7.78
C GLU A 102 -6.11 -18.90 -8.55
N GLY A 103 -5.47 -17.97 -9.27
CA GLY A 103 -6.16 -16.90 -9.99
C GLY A 103 -6.51 -15.66 -9.15
N SER A 104 -6.23 -15.65 -7.85
CA SER A 104 -6.42 -14.45 -7.02
C SER A 104 -5.38 -13.37 -7.30
N GLY A 105 -5.84 -12.13 -7.34
CA GLY A 105 -5.05 -10.93 -7.56
C GLY A 105 -4.33 -10.44 -6.30
N ALA A 106 -3.67 -9.28 -6.42
CA ALA A 106 -3.10 -8.58 -5.27
C ALA A 106 -4.15 -7.79 -4.47
N ILE A 107 -5.31 -7.53 -5.08
CA ILE A 107 -6.46 -6.91 -4.42
C ILE A 107 -7.70 -7.74 -4.72
N GLU A 108 -8.50 -7.98 -3.68
CA GLU A 108 -9.69 -8.81 -3.78
C GLU A 108 -10.87 -8.11 -3.10
N MET A 109 -12.05 -8.21 -3.71
CA MET A 109 -13.29 -7.62 -3.16
C MET A 109 -14.20 -8.68 -2.53
N LYS A 110 -13.75 -9.94 -2.52
CA LYS A 110 -14.45 -11.06 -1.91
C LYS A 110 -13.64 -11.57 -0.73
N GLU A 111 -14.35 -11.98 0.31
CA GLU A 111 -13.73 -12.60 1.47
C GLU A 111 -13.06 -13.91 1.07
N MET A 112 -11.81 -14.11 1.51
CA MET A 112 -11.09 -15.35 1.23
C MET A 112 -11.67 -16.52 2.03
N PRO A 113 -11.68 -17.73 1.47
CA PRO A 113 -12.00 -18.92 2.24
C PRO A 113 -10.99 -19.07 3.39
N ASN A 114 -11.48 -19.40 4.59
CA ASN A 114 -10.66 -19.64 5.79
C ASN A 114 -9.81 -18.44 6.24
N LEU A 115 -10.39 -17.24 6.22
CA LEU A 115 -9.74 -16.04 6.75
C LEU A 115 -9.54 -16.14 8.28
N ILE A 116 -8.29 -16.08 8.74
CA ILE A 116 -7.90 -16.24 10.14
C ILE A 116 -7.42 -14.90 10.71
N TYR A 117 -8.03 -14.50 11.83
CA TYR A 117 -7.69 -13.29 12.58
C TYR A 117 -6.74 -13.60 13.75
N GLN A 118 -5.47 -13.80 13.46
CA GLN A 118 -4.46 -14.16 14.48
C GLN A 118 -3.54 -13.00 14.93
N TYR A 119 -3.72 -11.81 14.36
CA TYR A 119 -2.94 -10.61 14.69
C TYR A 119 -3.85 -9.52 15.25
N TRP A 120 -3.63 -8.26 14.89
CA TRP A 120 -4.53 -7.17 15.19
C TRP A 120 -5.73 -7.14 14.24
N LYS A 121 -6.89 -6.78 14.78
CA LYS A 121 -8.19 -6.81 14.12
C LYS A 121 -8.98 -5.52 14.38
N ASP A 122 -9.78 -5.13 13.39
CA ASP A 122 -10.78 -4.05 13.46
C ASP A 122 -10.22 -2.72 14.01
N LYS A 123 -8.97 -2.40 13.67
CA LYS A 123 -8.40 -1.09 13.99
C LYS A 123 -9.11 -0.05 13.15
N GLN A 124 -9.59 1.02 13.79
CA GLN A 124 -10.51 1.94 13.16
C GLN A 124 -9.82 3.22 12.75
N VAL A 125 -10.07 3.63 11.51
CA VAL A 125 -9.65 4.92 10.98
C VAL A 125 -10.82 5.53 10.22
N SER A 126 -10.85 6.85 10.09
CA SER A 126 -11.81 7.44 9.16
C SER A 126 -11.36 7.18 7.73
N TYR A 127 -12.32 6.98 6.82
CA TYR A 127 -12.04 6.85 5.40
C TYR A 127 -11.33 8.11 4.85
N GLY A 128 -11.72 9.28 5.36
CA GLY A 128 -11.06 10.55 5.06
C GLY A 128 -9.58 10.58 5.44
N ASP A 129 -9.22 10.13 6.65
CA ASP A 129 -7.83 10.10 7.11
C ASP A 129 -7.00 9.10 6.32
N LEU A 130 -7.54 7.89 6.10
CA LEU A 130 -6.90 6.86 5.28
C LEU A 130 -6.60 7.37 3.88
N LYS A 131 -7.61 7.96 3.22
CA LYS A 131 -7.50 8.55 1.89
C LYS A 131 -6.43 9.64 1.86
N THR A 132 -6.51 10.58 2.80
CA THR A 132 -5.63 11.76 2.84
C THR A 132 -4.18 11.36 3.05
N GLU A 133 -3.89 10.46 3.99
CA GLU A 133 -2.53 9.99 4.23
C GLU A 133 -1.98 9.24 3.02
N ALA A 134 -2.73 8.29 2.45
CA ALA A 134 -2.29 7.51 1.30
C ALA A 134 -2.00 8.40 0.07
N VAL A 135 -2.89 9.35 -0.23
CA VAL A 135 -2.71 10.29 -1.35
C VAL A 135 -1.49 11.19 -1.10
N ASN A 136 -1.38 11.81 0.08
CA ASN A 136 -0.28 12.72 0.38
C ASN A 136 1.08 12.00 0.33
N LYS A 137 1.14 10.78 0.88
CA LYS A 137 2.37 9.99 0.89
C LYS A 137 2.77 9.52 -0.50
N THR A 138 1.79 9.18 -1.34
CA THR A 138 2.04 8.84 -2.74
C THR A 138 2.49 10.07 -3.54
N LYS A 139 1.92 11.25 -3.31
CA LYS A 139 2.38 12.50 -3.94
C LYS A 139 3.85 12.80 -3.60
N LEU A 140 4.23 12.68 -2.33
CA LEU A 140 5.63 12.84 -1.91
C LEU A 140 6.55 11.82 -2.61
N TYR A 141 6.11 10.57 -2.68
CA TYR A 141 6.88 9.50 -3.32
C TYR A 141 7.07 9.75 -4.82
N ILE A 142 6.04 10.24 -5.51
CA ILE A 142 6.13 10.64 -6.92
C ILE A 142 7.18 11.74 -7.13
N GLU A 143 7.22 12.76 -6.25
CA GLU A 143 8.22 13.82 -6.35
C GLU A 143 9.65 13.29 -6.19
N GLU A 144 9.87 12.35 -5.26
CA GLU A 144 11.17 11.68 -5.10
C GLU A 144 11.52 10.82 -6.33
N LEU A 145 10.56 10.05 -6.86
CA LEU A 145 10.77 9.24 -8.06
C LEU A 145 11.13 10.09 -9.29
N ARG A 146 10.58 11.31 -9.42
CA ARG A 146 10.86 12.22 -10.54
C ARG A 146 12.28 12.78 -10.53
N VAL A 147 12.95 12.79 -9.38
CA VAL A 147 14.37 13.15 -9.29
C VAL A 147 15.25 12.03 -9.83
N LEU A 148 14.81 10.77 -9.66
CA LEU A 148 15.59 9.57 -9.97
C LEU A 148 15.32 9.00 -11.37
N ASN A 149 14.19 9.34 -11.98
CA ASN A 149 13.68 8.70 -13.19
C ASN A 149 13.32 9.72 -14.28
N ASN A 150 13.17 9.23 -15.52
CA ASN A 150 12.58 10.01 -16.60
C ASN A 150 11.12 10.40 -16.27
N LYS A 151 10.72 11.62 -16.66
CA LYS A 151 9.37 12.17 -16.46
C LYS A 151 8.26 11.31 -17.07
N ASP A 152 8.56 10.57 -18.14
CA ASP A 152 7.58 9.72 -18.83
C ASP A 152 7.53 8.28 -18.30
N ASN A 153 8.09 8.01 -17.12
CA ASN A 153 8.03 6.68 -16.52
C ASN A 153 6.56 6.27 -16.26
N LYS A 154 6.15 5.15 -16.89
CA LYS A 154 4.77 4.62 -16.86
C LYS A 154 4.23 4.42 -15.44
N ASP A 155 5.08 4.04 -14.50
CA ASP A 155 4.66 3.68 -13.15
C ASP A 155 4.36 4.92 -12.32
N ILE A 156 5.13 6.00 -12.53
CA ILE A 156 4.82 7.34 -12.00
C ILE A 156 3.46 7.81 -12.52
N LEU A 157 3.25 7.74 -13.84
CA LEU A 157 1.99 8.14 -14.47
C LEU A 157 0.79 7.33 -13.95
N ASN A 158 0.98 6.04 -13.68
CA ASN A 158 -0.06 5.18 -13.10
C ASN A 158 -0.50 5.64 -11.70
N LEU A 159 0.45 6.04 -10.84
CA LEU A 159 0.12 6.56 -9.51
C LEU A 159 -0.59 7.92 -9.59
N GLU A 160 -0.15 8.81 -10.50
CA GLU A 160 -0.79 10.10 -10.72
C GLU A 160 -2.24 9.94 -11.18
N ASN A 161 -2.49 9.06 -12.14
CA ASN A 161 -3.84 8.76 -12.62
C ASN A 161 -4.75 8.23 -11.50
N LEU A 162 -4.23 7.35 -10.63
CA LEU A 162 -4.96 6.85 -9.48
C LEU A 162 -5.31 7.95 -8.47
N ILE A 163 -4.38 8.85 -8.19
CA ILE A 163 -4.63 10.00 -7.32
C ILE A 163 -5.76 10.86 -7.89
N LEU A 164 -5.72 11.16 -9.19
CA LEU A 164 -6.77 11.94 -9.86
C LEU A 164 -8.14 11.26 -9.76
N GLU A 165 -8.21 9.94 -9.92
CA GLU A 165 -9.45 9.17 -9.75
C GLU A 165 -9.98 9.19 -8.31
N ILE A 166 -9.08 9.22 -7.32
CA ILE A 166 -9.44 9.26 -5.90
C ILE A 166 -9.90 10.65 -5.47
N GLU A 167 -9.30 11.70 -6.02
CA GLU A 167 -9.60 13.10 -5.68
C GLU A 167 -10.86 13.66 -6.38
N LYS A 168 -11.29 13.04 -7.48
CA LYS A 168 -12.63 13.24 -8.06
C LYS A 168 -13.74 12.80 -7.12
#